data_AF-A0A661SKY1-F1
#
_entry.id   AF-A0A661SKY1-F1
#
_cell.length_a   1.000
_cell.length_b   1.000
_cell.length_c   1.000
_cell.angle_alpha   90.00
_cell.angle_beta   90.00
_cell.angle_gamma   90.00
#
_symmetry.space_group_name_H-M   'P 1'
#
loop_
_entity.id
_entity.type
_entity.pdbx_description
1 polymer ?
#
loop_
_entity_poly.entity_id
_entity_poly.type
_entity_poly.pdbx_seq_one_letter_code
_entity_poly.pdbx_strand_id
1 'polypeptide(L)'
;MKKLAKITAFLTLIMLCLCSTAFAGALPDTGQTISYNDTAEIPCPAPGEDFYGQDAPIPAHTPNWTRAETTSPIPQPRGQWCGTM
;
A
#
# COMPACT_ATOMS: atom_id res chain seq x y z
N MET A 1 -21.39 41.32 -8.67
CA MET A 1 -21.67 39.94 -9.14
C MET A 1 -20.58 39.37 -10.05
N LYS A 2 -20.15 40.07 -11.10
CA LYS A 2 -19.12 39.57 -12.07
C LYS A 2 -17.74 39.28 -11.45
N LYS A 3 -17.31 40.04 -10.44
CA LYS A 3 -16.02 39.80 -9.73
C LYS A 3 -16.05 38.53 -8.88
N LEU A 4 -17.17 38.27 -8.20
CA LEU A 4 -17.35 37.08 -7.36
C LEU A 4 -17.34 35.80 -8.22
N ALA A 5 -18.07 35.79 -9.34
CA ALA A 5 -18.09 34.65 -10.26
C ALA A 5 -16.69 34.31 -10.83
N LYS A 6 -15.86 35.31 -11.10
CA LYS A 6 -14.48 35.11 -11.56
C LYS A 6 -13.58 34.51 -10.47
N ILE A 7 -13.74 34.95 -9.22
CA ILE A 7 -13.00 34.41 -8.08
C ILE A 7 -13.41 32.95 -7.84
N THR A 8 -14.71 32.65 -7.88
CA THR A 8 -15.20 31.27 -7.73
C THR A 8 -14.65 30.36 -8.83
N ALA A 9 -14.69 30.79 -10.09
CA ALA A 9 -14.15 30.03 -11.22
C ALA A 9 -12.64 29.78 -11.10
N PHE A 10 -11.89 30.77 -10.60
CA PHE A 10 -10.46 30.67 -10.38
C PHE A 10 -10.12 29.69 -9.25
N LEU A 11 -10.84 29.75 -8.13
CA LEU A 11 -10.65 28.83 -7.01
C LEU A 11 -11.01 27.38 -7.37
N THR A 12 -12.08 27.16 -8.15
CA THR A 12 -12.43 25.82 -8.65
C THR A 12 -11.37 25.25 -9.58
N LEU A 13 -10.76 26.10 -10.43
CA LEU A 13 -9.71 25.67 -11.36
C LEU A 13 -8.42 25.30 -10.62
N ILE A 14 -8.06 26.05 -9.57
CA ILE A 14 -6.90 25.74 -8.72
C ILE A 14 -7.09 24.39 -8.01
N MET A 15 -8.26 24.14 -7.44
CA MET A 15 -8.56 22.87 -6.78
C MET A 15 -8.47 21.67 -7.74
N LEU A 16 -8.89 21.84 -9.01
CA LEU A 16 -8.77 20.80 -10.02
C LEU A 16 -7.31 20.51 -10.42
N CYS A 17 -6.43 21.53 -10.41
CA CYS A 17 -5.02 21.37 -10.70
C CYS A 17 -4.20 20.78 -9.54
N LEU A 18 -4.71 20.82 -8.30
CA LEU A 18 -4.05 20.27 -7.12
C LEU A 18 -4.31 18.76 -6.91
N CYS A 19 -5.09 18.13 -7.80
CA CYS A 19 -5.26 16.69 -7.81
C CYS A 19 -3.90 16.01 -8.00
N SER A 20 -3.37 15.46 -6.91
CA SER A 20 -2.06 14.80 -6.90
C SER A 20 -2.17 13.38 -7.47
N THR A 21 -1.12 12.94 -8.17
CA THR A 21 -0.98 11.55 -8.59
C THR A 21 -0.68 10.69 -7.37
N ALA A 22 -1.56 9.74 -7.04
CA ALA A 22 -1.26 8.71 -6.05
C ALA A 22 -0.25 7.71 -6.67
N PHE A 23 0.88 7.51 -6.01
CA PHE A 23 1.88 6.49 -6.38
C PHE A 23 1.85 5.37 -5.35
N ALA A 24 1.57 4.14 -5.81
CA ALA A 24 1.69 2.95 -4.99
C ALA A 24 3.09 2.35 -5.19
N GLY A 25 3.88 2.28 -4.12
CA GLY A 25 5.16 1.57 -4.13
C GLY A 25 4.95 0.05 -4.12
N ALA A 26 5.90 -0.70 -4.68
CA ALA A 26 5.90 -2.15 -4.54
C ALA A 26 6.15 -2.51 -3.07
N LEU A 27 5.18 -3.15 -2.44
CA LEU A 27 5.32 -3.71 -1.10
C LEU A 27 6.11 -5.01 -1.19
N PRO A 28 7.01 -5.30 -0.23
CA PRO A 28 7.63 -6.61 -0.14
C PRO A 28 6.56 -7.66 0.13
N ASP A 29 6.65 -8.80 -0.56
CA ASP A 29 5.76 -9.94 -0.36
C ASP A 29 5.82 -10.42 1.11
N THR A 30 4.67 -10.54 1.77
CA THR A 30 4.61 -11.08 3.14
C THR A 30 4.58 -12.61 3.17
N GLY A 31 4.42 -13.25 2.00
CA GLY A 31 4.21 -14.69 1.89
C GLY A 31 2.81 -15.14 2.29
N GLN A 32 1.87 -14.20 2.49
CA GLN A 32 0.47 -14.51 2.77
C GLN A 32 -0.20 -15.04 1.50
N THR A 33 -0.78 -16.25 1.57
CA THR A 33 -1.46 -16.89 0.42
C THR A 33 -2.98 -16.99 0.60
N ILE A 34 -3.49 -16.56 1.76
CA ILE A 34 -4.90 -16.69 2.15
C ILE A 34 -5.49 -15.28 2.39
N SER A 35 -6.65 -15.01 1.81
CA SER A 35 -7.42 -13.77 2.02
C SER A 35 -8.40 -13.94 3.19
N TYR A 36 -8.80 -12.83 3.82
CA TYR A 36 -9.72 -12.84 4.97
C TYR A 36 -10.89 -11.86 4.77
N ASN A 37 -12.07 -12.20 5.30
CA ASN A 37 -13.14 -11.23 5.53
C ASN A 37 -13.20 -10.85 7.02
N ASP A 38 -14.27 -10.18 7.45
CA ASP A 38 -14.45 -9.76 8.84
C ASP A 38 -14.45 -10.91 9.88
N THR A 39 -14.61 -12.16 9.45
CA THR A 39 -14.87 -13.31 10.33
C THR A 39 -14.11 -14.60 9.98
N ALA A 40 -13.63 -14.75 8.74
CA ALA A 40 -13.12 -16.02 8.23
C ALA A 40 -12.12 -15.85 7.08
N GLU A 41 -11.37 -16.92 6.83
CA GLU A 41 -10.58 -17.12 5.62
C GLU A 41 -11.50 -17.29 4.41
N ILE A 42 -11.13 -16.63 3.31
CA ILE A 42 -11.87 -16.63 2.05
C ILE A 42 -10.92 -16.87 0.87
N PRO A 43 -11.44 -17.36 -0.27
CA PRO A 43 -10.68 -17.33 -1.53
C PRO A 43 -10.34 -15.89 -1.93
N CYS A 44 -9.29 -15.71 -2.73
CA CYS A 44 -8.85 -14.40 -3.21
C CYS A 44 -9.97 -13.71 -4.02
N PRO A 45 -10.49 -12.54 -3.57
CA PRO A 45 -11.54 -11.82 -4.26
C PRO A 45 -11.07 -11.27 -5.61
N ALA A 46 -12.01 -11.10 -6.55
CA ALA A 46 -11.77 -10.53 -7.87
C ALA A 46 -11.79 -8.99 -7.84
N PRO A 47 -11.20 -8.30 -8.85
CA PRO A 47 -11.23 -6.84 -8.92
C PRO A 47 -12.67 -6.29 -8.88
N GLY A 48 -12.95 -5.42 -7.91
CA GLY A 48 -14.27 -4.83 -7.70
C GLY A 48 -15.17 -5.56 -6.71
N GLU A 49 -14.73 -6.71 -6.17
CA GLU A 49 -15.39 -7.37 -5.05
C GLU A 49 -14.94 -6.79 -3.71
N ASP A 50 -15.76 -6.97 -2.68
CA ASP A 50 -15.41 -6.60 -1.32
C ASP A 50 -14.12 -7.31 -0.90
N PHE A 51 -13.31 -6.62 -0.09
CA PHE A 51 -12.02 -7.13 0.40
C PHE A 51 -10.95 -7.35 -0.70
N TYR A 52 -11.19 -6.92 -1.95
CA TYR A 52 -10.17 -6.88 -3.00
C TYR A 52 -9.03 -5.90 -2.68
N GLY A 53 -7.79 -6.31 -2.99
CA GLY A 53 -6.58 -5.51 -2.72
C GLY A 53 -5.83 -5.91 -1.45
N GLN A 54 -6.11 -7.08 -0.88
CA GLN A 54 -5.24 -7.71 0.13
C GLN A 54 -3.91 -8.17 -0.49
N ASP A 55 -3.00 -8.65 0.34
CA ASP A 55 -1.68 -9.13 -0.10
C ASP A 55 -1.76 -10.47 -0.84
N ALA A 56 -2.58 -11.41 -0.35
CA ALA A 56 -2.71 -12.76 -0.91
C ALA A 56 -3.07 -12.87 -2.41
N PRO A 57 -3.92 -12.01 -2.99
CA PRO A 57 -4.21 -11.99 -4.42
C PRO A 57 -3.09 -11.41 -5.30
N ILE A 58 -2.08 -10.72 -4.73
CA ILE A 58 -1.07 -9.98 -5.50
C ILE A 58 0.13 -10.88 -5.76
N PRO A 59 0.61 -10.99 -7.03
CA PRO A 59 1.83 -11.72 -7.33
C PRO A 59 3.01 -11.19 -6.52
N ALA A 60 3.72 -12.09 -5.85
CA ALA A 60 4.90 -11.80 -5.04
C ALA A 60 5.88 -10.87 -5.78
N HIS A 61 6.05 -9.65 -5.26
CA HIS A 61 7.19 -8.82 -5.64
C HIS A 61 8.41 -9.38 -4.95
N THR A 62 9.35 -9.96 -5.71
CA THR A 62 10.60 -10.45 -5.14
C THR A 62 11.37 -9.28 -4.51
N PRO A 63 11.58 -9.29 -3.19
CA PRO A 63 12.29 -8.20 -2.57
C PRO A 63 13.79 -8.28 -2.92
N ASN A 64 14.37 -7.19 -3.43
CA ASN A 64 15.83 -7.05 -3.55
C ASN A 64 16.37 -6.20 -2.38
N TRP A 65 16.36 -6.76 -1.16
CA TRP A 65 16.98 -6.10 -0.01
C TRP A 65 18.46 -6.48 0.04
N THR A 66 19.34 -5.60 -0.42
CA THR A 66 20.76 -5.68 -0.05
C THR A 66 20.87 -5.42 1.45
N ARG A 67 21.18 -6.45 2.23
CA ARG A 67 21.44 -6.32 3.66
C ARG A 67 22.67 -5.42 3.85
N ALA A 68 22.47 -4.20 4.38
CA ALA A 68 23.59 -3.41 4.87
C ALA A 68 24.09 -4.07 6.16
N GLU A 69 25.18 -4.84 6.08
CA GLU A 69 25.84 -5.44 7.24
C GLU A 69 26.40 -4.34 8.15
N THR A 70 25.56 -3.83 9.04
CA THR A 70 26.02 -2.95 10.11
C THR A 70 26.42 -3.84 11.27
N THR A 71 27.73 -4.00 11.46
CA THR A 71 28.34 -4.54 12.68
C THR A 71 27.90 -3.71 13.88
N SER A 72 26.74 -4.02 14.45
CA SER A 72 26.32 -3.57 15.78
C SER A 72 25.37 -4.60 16.37
N PRO A 73 25.70 -5.20 17.53
CA PRO A 73 24.88 -6.23 18.14
C PRO A 73 23.63 -5.56 18.73
N ILE A 74 22.55 -5.59 17.98
CA ILE A 74 21.21 -5.28 18.51
C ILE A 74 20.87 -6.41 19.50
N PRO A 75 20.61 -6.14 20.79
CA PRO A 75 20.12 -7.16 21.70
C PRO A 75 18.77 -7.64 21.17
N GLN A 76 18.63 -8.91 20.80
CA GLN A 76 17.35 -9.45 20.33
C GLN A 76 16.53 -10.00 21.51
N PRO A 77 15.31 -9.50 21.76
CA PRO A 77 14.29 -10.24 22.48
C PRO A 77 13.36 -10.97 21.48
N ARG A 78 12.84 -12.12 21.95
CA ARG A 78 11.93 -13.08 21.30
C ARG A 78 11.01 -12.49 20.22
N GLY A 79 11.10 -13.02 19.00
CA GLY A 79 10.11 -12.77 17.94
C GLY A 79 10.67 -12.49 16.55
N GLN A 80 12.00 -12.55 16.36
CA GLN A 80 12.72 -12.92 15.14
C GLN A 80 11.93 -12.76 13.82
N TRP A 81 11.72 -11.51 13.38
CA TRP A 81 11.26 -11.22 12.02
C TRP A 81 12.45 -11.32 11.07
N CYS A 82 12.74 -12.54 10.68
CA CYS A 82 13.56 -12.89 9.52
C CYS A 82 13.19 -14.33 9.14
N GLY A 83 12.11 -14.50 8.38
CA GLY A 83 11.94 -15.69 7.54
C GLY A 83 12.36 -15.26 6.13
N THR A 84 13.35 -15.84 5.44
CA THR A 84 13.55 -17.25 5.06
C THR A 84 12.28 -17.90 4.53
N MET A 85 12.02 -17.64 3.25
CA MET A 85 12.04 -18.67 2.22
C MET A 85 12.56 -18.05 0.91
#